data_AF-A0A943YAV3-F1
#
_entry.id   AF-A0A943YAV3-F1
#
_cell.length_a   1.000
_cell.length_b   1.000
_cell.length_c   1.000
_cell.angle_alpha   90.00
_cell.angle_beta   90.00
_cell.angle_gamma   90.00
#
_symmetry.space_group_name_H-M   'P 1'
#
loop_
_entity.id
_entity.type
_entity.pdbx_description
1 polymer ?
#
loop_
_entity_poly.entity_id
_entity_poly.type
_entity_poly.pdbx_seq_one_letter_code
_entity_poly.pdbx_strand_id
1 'polypeptide(L)'
;MINIIFLLLVILFWYGVAVCVVQTVKHCTTREAASFCIQKIKEVFAWSWKEAFAKPPVQYMTHIGWDGERQCFNPKVADEELVELGKLFQFFRCIDIRYNENIYAYRISIVYADAGQKNSEEFKTLVTKVLGGCLADHMMKYSMWCGENSSLFMVTLYPEYMEIAIARNKEGVKVIENLKKKKERAKIEDQRKAQGICTLEEVWGENKGDRMTWGYDAKIAHQYQTKSSIQTEIDTHCHALITGSSGSGKSVAVSYLLGRRLQADPKTHIFICDYKNSEDFRFLNGYENYYTGERCYDGIMAFYQRFHETRESGGAEKERYLLVFDEYPAFLNRLQMLDKQNKEKRAADVMNAVSEILMLGRGLHYGIWIVTQRADAALFANGSRDNFMCILALGRLSKEQKNMLFSGEELPERSYQQGEGVILLDGREVEEVKIPWVTDVPGWRKHMLDTLEQSADGNVRREG
;
A
#
# COMPACT_ATOMS: atom_id res chain seq x y z
N MET A 1 19.06 -9.33 44.50
CA MET A 1 18.32 -10.51 45.02
C MET A 1 16.84 -10.49 44.63
N ILE A 2 16.11 -9.38 44.81
CA ILE A 2 14.67 -9.27 44.49
C ILE A 2 14.34 -9.64 43.02
N ASN A 3 15.15 -9.21 42.04
CA ASN A 3 14.91 -9.50 40.62
C ASN A 3 15.04 -10.99 40.24
N ILE A 4 15.86 -11.78 40.95
CA ILE A 4 16.06 -13.21 40.64
C ILE A 4 14.89 -14.05 41.18
N ILE A 5 14.39 -13.70 42.37
CA ILE A 5 13.23 -14.36 42.97
C ILE A 5 11.97 -14.05 42.15
N PHE A 6 11.80 -12.81 41.71
CA PHE A 6 10.71 -12.43 40.79
C PHE A 6 10.79 -13.20 39.46
N LEU A 7 11.99 -13.38 38.90
CA LEU A 7 12.22 -14.16 37.68
C LEU A 7 11.73 -15.61 37.83
N LEU A 8 12.10 -16.26 38.93
CA LEU A 8 11.74 -17.64 39.22
C LEU A 8 10.23 -17.79 39.38
N LEU A 9 9.58 -16.82 40.04
CA LEU A 9 8.12 -16.81 40.20
C LEU A 9 7.38 -16.64 38.86
N VAL A 10 7.85 -15.76 37.97
CA VAL A 10 7.26 -15.57 36.64
C VAL A 10 7.42 -16.84 35.78
N ILE A 11 8.59 -17.47 35.81
CA ILE A 11 8.85 -18.72 35.08
C ILE A 11 7.95 -19.85 35.62
N LEU A 12 7.84 -20.00 36.94
CA LEU A 12 6.98 -21.00 37.58
C LEU A 12 5.50 -20.77 37.26
N PHE A 13 5.04 -19.52 37.24
CA PHE A 13 3.67 -19.17 36.89
C PHE A 13 3.33 -19.58 35.45
N TRP A 14 4.16 -19.19 34.48
CA TRP A 14 3.91 -19.53 33.07
C TRP A 14 4.09 -21.02 32.77
N TYR A 15 4.97 -21.71 33.52
CA TYR A 15 5.05 -23.17 33.46
C TYR A 15 3.76 -23.83 33.96
N GLY A 16 3.18 -23.34 35.06
CA GLY A 16 1.87 -23.80 35.56
C GLY A 16 0.74 -23.58 34.56
N VAL A 17 0.73 -22.42 33.90
CA VAL A 17 -0.23 -22.12 32.81
C VAL A 17 -0.07 -23.09 31.65
N ALA A 18 1.17 -23.40 31.22
CA ALA A 18 1.43 -24.37 30.15
C ALA A 18 0.87 -25.76 30.47
N VAL A 19 1.08 -26.24 31.70
CA VAL A 19 0.57 -27.54 32.16
C VAL A 19 -0.96 -27.55 32.17
N CYS A 20 -1.59 -26.47 32.65
CA CYS A 20 -3.05 -26.34 32.63
C CYS A 20 -3.62 -26.33 31.22
N VAL A 21 -2.97 -25.64 30.28
CA VAL A 21 -3.40 -25.56 28.86
C VAL A 21 -3.32 -26.93 28.19
N VAL A 22 -2.25 -27.70 28.43
CA VAL A 22 -2.11 -29.07 27.89
C VAL A 22 -3.17 -30.01 28.48
N GLN A 23 -3.55 -29.84 29.75
CA GLN A 23 -4.55 -30.70 30.40
C GLN A 23 -6.00 -30.34 30.04
N THR A 24 -6.27 -29.07 29.69
CA THR A 24 -7.64 -28.59 29.40
C THR A 24 -7.97 -28.60 27.92
N VAL A 25 -6.99 -28.45 27.04
CA VAL A 25 -7.19 -28.40 25.58
C VAL A 25 -6.82 -29.74 24.96
N LYS A 26 -7.83 -30.55 24.60
CA LYS A 26 -7.70 -31.95 24.12
C LYS A 26 -6.87 -32.16 22.83
N HIS A 27 -6.30 -31.12 22.21
CA HIS A 27 -5.51 -31.20 20.98
C HIS A 27 -4.22 -30.36 20.99
N CYS A 28 -3.76 -29.86 22.13
CA CYS A 28 -2.51 -29.10 22.20
C CYS A 28 -1.33 -30.00 22.58
N THR A 29 -0.31 -30.08 21.73
CA THR A 29 0.90 -30.84 22.06
C THR A 29 1.76 -30.08 23.08
N THR A 30 2.53 -30.79 23.91
CA THR A 30 3.45 -30.19 24.89
C THR A 30 4.45 -29.21 24.26
N ARG A 31 4.80 -29.42 22.99
CA ARG A 31 5.71 -28.56 22.23
C ARG A 31 5.07 -27.21 21.86
N GLU A 32 3.81 -27.20 21.48
CA GLU A 32 3.08 -25.97 21.12
C GLU A 32 2.80 -25.11 22.34
N ALA A 33 2.35 -25.72 23.44
CA ALA A 33 2.14 -25.02 24.71
C ALA A 33 3.45 -24.42 25.26
N ALA A 34 4.56 -25.16 25.15
CA ALA A 34 5.89 -24.66 25.53
C ALA A 34 6.34 -23.49 24.64
N SER A 35 6.12 -23.57 23.32
CA SER A 35 6.48 -22.50 22.38
C SER A 35 5.73 -21.20 22.68
N PHE A 36 4.41 -21.29 22.91
CA PHE A 36 3.56 -20.15 23.29
C PHE A 36 4.04 -19.50 24.60
N CYS A 37 4.34 -20.31 25.62
CA CYS A 37 4.80 -19.80 26.91
C CYS A 37 6.19 -19.17 26.81
N ILE A 38 7.12 -19.75 26.04
CA ILE A 38 8.44 -19.17 25.79
C ILE A 38 8.30 -17.81 25.06
N GLN A 39 7.40 -17.71 24.09
CA GLN A 39 7.15 -16.46 23.38
C GLN A 39 6.58 -15.37 24.30
N LYS A 40 5.61 -15.71 25.17
CA LYS A 40 5.06 -14.77 26.14
C LYS A 40 6.06 -14.35 27.22
N ILE A 41 6.90 -15.28 27.70
CA ILE A 41 8.01 -14.95 28.61
C ILE A 41 8.99 -13.98 27.92
N LYS A 42 9.32 -14.22 26.64
CA LYS A 42 10.18 -13.31 25.85
C LYS A 42 9.58 -11.92 25.68
N GLU A 43 8.28 -11.79 25.42
CA GLU A 43 7.59 -10.49 25.31
C GLU A 43 7.61 -9.72 26.63
N VAL A 44 7.28 -10.38 27.74
CA VAL A 44 7.31 -9.78 29.09
C VAL A 44 8.73 -9.38 29.48
N PHE A 45 9.73 -10.21 29.13
CA PHE A 45 11.14 -9.87 29.32
C PHE A 45 11.58 -8.69 28.45
N ALA A 46 11.20 -8.66 27.19
CA ALA A 46 11.58 -7.58 26.27
C ALA A 46 11.03 -6.23 26.73
N TRP A 47 9.81 -6.22 27.29
CA TRP A 47 9.20 -5.04 27.89
C TRP A 47 9.88 -4.67 29.23
N SER A 48 10.03 -5.62 30.15
CA SER A 48 10.61 -5.38 31.48
C SER A 48 12.09 -5.00 31.42
N TRP A 49 12.89 -5.59 30.51
CA TRP A 49 14.27 -5.18 30.28
C TRP A 49 14.37 -3.80 29.62
N LYS A 50 13.45 -3.47 28.71
CA LYS A 50 13.38 -2.12 28.12
C LYS A 50 13.14 -1.06 29.18
N GLU A 51 12.22 -1.29 30.11
CA GLU A 51 11.90 -0.32 31.16
C GLU A 51 12.95 -0.31 32.29
N ALA A 52 13.41 -1.48 32.75
CA ALA A 52 14.36 -1.58 33.85
C ALA A 52 15.77 -1.07 33.50
N PHE A 53 16.15 -1.07 32.22
CA PHE A 53 17.44 -0.57 31.73
C PHE A 53 17.31 0.58 30.73
N ALA A 54 16.14 1.22 30.63
CA ALA A 54 15.99 2.47 29.90
C ALA A 54 16.91 3.52 30.54
N LYS A 55 18.07 3.76 29.92
CA LYS A 55 18.84 4.96 30.23
C LYS A 55 17.94 6.17 29.93
N PRO A 56 17.89 7.20 30.79
CA PRO A 56 17.16 8.41 30.49
C PRO A 56 17.61 8.92 29.11
N PRO A 57 16.67 9.40 28.25
CA PRO A 57 17.02 9.83 26.91
C PRO A 57 18.11 10.90 27.01
N VAL A 58 19.25 10.67 26.36
CA VAL A 58 20.33 11.65 26.29
C VAL A 58 19.77 12.85 25.54
N GLN A 59 19.51 13.93 26.28
CA GLN A 59 19.02 15.17 25.69
C GLN A 59 20.17 15.89 25.00
N TYR A 60 19.93 16.34 23.79
CA TYR A 60 20.80 17.27 23.09
C TYR A 60 20.63 18.66 23.71
N MET A 61 21.73 19.36 23.96
CA MET A 61 21.71 20.74 24.46
C MET A 61 21.42 21.69 23.28
N THR A 62 20.17 21.66 22.83
CA THR A 62 19.67 22.37 21.64
C THR A 62 18.59 23.42 21.99
N HIS A 63 18.53 23.84 23.26
CA HIS A 63 17.49 24.70 23.82
C HIS A 63 17.75 26.20 23.55
N ILE A 64 17.74 26.60 22.29
CA ILE A 64 17.93 28.01 21.92
C ILE A 64 16.91 28.91 22.66
N GLY A 65 17.37 30.01 23.24
CA GLY A 65 16.51 30.95 23.98
C GLY A 65 16.18 30.54 25.41
N TRP A 66 16.86 29.56 26.00
CA TRP A 66 16.75 29.25 27.42
C TRP A 66 17.46 30.31 28.26
N ASP A 67 16.72 30.98 29.14
CA ASP A 67 17.24 31.92 30.12
C ASP A 67 17.60 31.16 31.40
N GLY A 68 18.91 30.96 31.63
CA GLY A 68 19.42 30.22 32.77
C GLY A 68 19.16 30.89 34.13
N GLU A 69 19.00 32.22 34.16
CA GLU A 69 18.70 32.96 35.39
C GLU A 69 17.22 32.83 35.76
N ARG A 70 16.35 32.92 34.76
CA ARG A 70 14.89 32.87 34.95
C ARG A 70 14.31 31.46 34.86
N GLN A 71 15.13 30.48 34.47
CA GLN A 71 14.75 29.09 34.24
C GLN A 71 13.53 28.95 33.30
N CYS A 72 13.48 29.77 32.24
CA CYS A 72 12.40 29.76 31.28
C CYS A 72 12.87 30.08 29.85
N PHE A 73 12.05 29.75 28.85
CA PHE A 73 12.30 30.17 27.48
C PHE A 73 11.91 31.64 27.28
N ASN A 74 12.82 32.39 26.69
CA ASN A 74 12.67 33.82 26.42
C ASN A 74 12.96 34.11 24.94
N PRO A 75 11.95 34.56 24.16
CA PRO A 75 12.13 34.89 22.74
C PRO A 75 13.24 35.91 22.47
N LYS A 76 13.52 36.83 23.40
CA LYS A 76 14.64 37.78 23.24
C LYS A 76 16.01 37.09 23.29
N VAL A 77 16.16 36.08 24.15
CA VAL A 77 17.39 35.28 24.21
C VAL A 77 17.54 34.47 22.94
N ALA A 78 16.43 33.96 22.38
CA ALA A 78 16.45 33.29 21.08
C ALA A 78 16.87 34.23 19.95
N ASP A 79 16.43 35.50 19.96
CA ASP A 79 16.88 36.52 18.99
C ASP A 79 18.40 36.75 19.07
N GLU A 80 18.95 36.81 20.28
CA GLU A 80 20.39 37.01 20.51
C GLU A 80 21.22 35.80 20.03
N GLU A 81 20.75 34.58 20.32
CA GLU A 81 21.44 33.35 19.90
C GLU A 81 21.31 33.07 18.40
N LEU A 82 20.28 33.60 17.75
CA LEU A 82 20.05 33.48 16.30
C LEU A 82 20.44 34.75 15.54
N VAL A 83 21.32 35.60 16.09
CA VAL A 83 21.67 36.89 15.49
C VAL A 83 22.20 36.77 14.05
N GLU A 84 23.03 35.77 13.74
CA GLU A 84 23.56 35.56 12.38
C GLU A 84 22.46 35.15 11.40
N LEU A 85 21.47 34.38 11.86
CA LEU A 85 20.28 34.06 11.07
C LEU A 85 19.43 35.30 10.82
N GLY A 86 19.30 36.16 11.84
CA GLY A 86 18.55 37.42 11.76
C GLY A 86 19.10 38.39 10.72
N LYS A 87 20.44 38.41 10.49
CA LYS A 87 21.08 39.26 9.48
C LYS A 87 20.63 38.97 8.04
N LEU A 88 20.04 37.80 7.78
CA LEU A 88 19.52 37.45 6.45
C LEU A 88 18.18 38.13 6.12
N PHE A 89 17.53 38.75 7.11
CA PHE A 89 16.20 39.33 6.98
C PHE A 89 16.22 40.83 7.34
N GLN A 90 15.32 41.60 6.74
CA GLN A 90 15.11 43.01 7.11
C GLN A 90 14.51 43.14 8.51
N PHE A 91 13.64 42.20 8.87
CA PHE A 91 13.06 42.07 10.20
C PHE A 91 13.15 40.63 10.64
N PHE A 92 13.50 40.41 11.90
CA PHE A 92 13.63 39.09 12.51
C PHE A 92 13.30 39.18 14.00
N ARG A 93 12.26 38.47 14.44
CA ARG A 93 11.86 38.39 15.86
C ARG A 93 11.23 37.05 16.18
N CYS A 94 11.75 36.35 17.17
CA CYS A 94 11.10 35.19 17.77
C CYS A 94 9.81 35.63 18.47
N ILE A 95 8.69 35.02 18.11
CA ILE A 95 7.36 35.34 18.67
C ILE A 95 6.91 34.25 19.64
N ASP A 96 7.22 32.99 19.35
CA ASP A 96 6.71 31.85 20.10
C ASP A 96 7.76 30.73 20.16
N ILE A 97 7.85 30.08 21.32
CA ILE A 97 8.71 28.91 21.57
C ILE A 97 7.86 27.83 22.23
N ARG A 98 7.66 26.73 21.52
CA ARG A 98 6.93 25.55 22.01
C ARG A 98 7.88 24.39 22.13
N TYR A 99 7.61 23.49 23.07
CA TYR A 99 8.42 22.30 23.24
C TYR A 99 7.62 21.13 23.78
N ASN A 100 8.04 19.93 23.40
CA ASN A 100 7.60 18.67 24.00
C ASN A 100 8.85 17.83 24.31
N GLU A 101 8.68 16.60 24.79
CA GLU A 101 9.79 15.68 25.12
C GLU A 101 10.83 15.47 24.01
N ASN A 102 10.45 15.64 22.73
CA ASN A 102 11.26 15.25 21.58
C ASN A 102 11.75 16.42 20.72
N ILE A 103 11.05 17.56 20.69
CA ILE A 103 11.34 18.69 19.80
C ILE A 103 11.11 20.05 20.47
N TYR A 104 11.95 21.02 20.09
CA TYR A 104 11.72 22.44 20.23
C TYR A 104 11.16 23.00 18.92
N ALA A 105 10.17 23.87 18.98
CA ALA A 105 9.54 24.52 17.85
C ALA A 105 9.51 26.04 18.07
N TYR A 106 10.12 26.78 17.17
CA TYR A 106 10.24 28.23 17.21
C TYR A 106 9.44 28.83 16.08
N ARG A 107 8.66 29.86 16.38
CA ARG A 107 8.01 30.71 15.38
C ARG A 107 8.65 32.09 15.40
N ILE A 108 9.13 32.51 14.24
CA ILE A 108 9.90 33.74 14.09
C ILE A 108 9.23 34.60 13.03
N SER A 109 8.84 35.82 13.37
CA SER A 109 8.38 36.82 12.42
C SER A 109 9.56 37.24 11.55
N ILE A 110 9.35 37.30 10.24
CA ILE A 110 10.39 37.73 9.31
C ILE A 110 9.84 38.72 8.28
N VAL A 111 10.70 39.62 7.82
CA VAL A 111 10.50 40.40 6.59
C VAL A 111 11.72 40.19 5.71
N TYR A 112 11.50 39.73 4.48
CA TYR A 112 12.57 39.49 3.51
C TYR A 112 13.21 40.81 3.07
N ALA A 113 14.52 40.81 2.84
CA ALA A 113 15.22 41.98 2.33
C ALA A 113 14.92 42.24 0.84
N ASP A 114 14.56 41.19 0.09
CA ASP A 114 14.15 41.26 -1.31
C ASP A 114 12.93 40.36 -1.57
N ALA A 115 11.99 40.83 -2.39
CA ALA A 115 10.81 40.10 -2.82
C ALA A 115 11.12 38.76 -3.53
N GLY A 116 12.30 38.62 -4.15
CA GLY A 116 12.77 37.40 -4.80
C GLY A 116 13.26 36.31 -3.83
N GLN A 117 13.66 36.67 -2.61
CA GLN A 117 14.25 35.72 -1.64
C GLN A 117 13.27 34.63 -1.19
N LYS A 118 11.97 34.95 -1.09
CA LYS A 118 10.94 34.02 -0.59
C LYS A 118 10.84 32.71 -1.40
N ASN A 119 11.12 32.78 -2.71
CA ASN A 119 10.97 31.66 -3.64
C ASN A 119 12.30 31.05 -4.08
N SER A 120 13.44 31.61 -3.66
CA SER A 120 14.76 31.13 -4.05
C SER A 120 15.18 29.90 -3.23
N GLU A 121 15.45 28.79 -3.92
CA GLU A 121 16.02 27.59 -3.29
C GLU A 121 17.46 27.84 -2.79
N GLU A 122 18.20 28.74 -3.43
CA GLU A 122 19.51 29.18 -2.95
C GLU A 122 19.38 29.90 -1.59
N PHE A 123 18.38 30.77 -1.44
CA PHE A 123 18.13 31.46 -0.18
C PHE A 123 17.69 30.49 0.94
N LYS A 124 16.82 29.52 0.63
CA LYS A 124 16.45 28.46 1.60
C LYS A 124 17.65 27.64 2.06
N THR A 125 18.57 27.34 1.13
CA THR A 125 19.81 26.62 1.42
C THR A 125 20.72 27.46 2.31
N LEU A 126 20.84 28.76 2.04
CA LEU A 126 21.59 29.70 2.87
C LEU A 126 21.03 29.79 4.30
N VAL A 127 19.72 29.97 4.45
CA VAL A 127 19.04 30.02 5.75
C VAL A 127 19.30 28.74 6.55
N THR A 128 19.19 27.58 5.91
CA THR A 128 19.43 26.27 6.55
C THR A 128 20.89 26.13 7.00
N LYS A 129 21.84 26.59 6.18
CA LYS A 129 23.27 26.55 6.51
C LYS A 129 23.61 27.47 7.68
N VAL A 130 23.10 28.71 7.68
CA VAL A 130 23.36 29.68 8.75
C VAL A 130 22.75 29.21 10.07
N LEU A 131 21.51 28.68 10.06
CA LEU A 131 20.93 28.08 11.26
C LEU A 131 21.76 26.90 11.78
N GLY A 132 22.26 26.05 10.88
CA GLY A 132 23.16 24.95 11.25
C GLY A 132 24.41 25.44 11.98
N GLY A 133 24.99 26.56 11.53
CA GLY A 133 26.09 27.25 12.21
C GLY A 133 25.69 27.77 13.60
N CYS A 134 24.59 28.52 13.71
CA CYS A 134 24.10 29.02 15.01
C CYS A 134 23.86 27.89 16.02
N LEU A 135 23.26 26.79 15.56
CA LEU A 135 23.01 25.63 16.39
C LEU A 135 24.31 24.94 16.82
N ALA A 136 25.30 24.89 15.93
CA ALA A 136 26.63 24.35 16.25
C ALA A 136 27.31 25.18 17.34
N ASP A 137 27.34 26.50 17.17
CA ASP A 137 27.92 27.42 18.14
C ASP A 137 27.25 27.29 19.50
N HIS A 138 25.92 27.17 19.53
CA HIS A 138 25.17 26.93 20.76
C HIS A 138 25.53 25.58 21.42
N MET A 139 25.54 24.48 20.65
CA MET A 139 25.86 23.15 21.18
C MET A 139 27.31 23.03 21.65
N MET A 140 28.24 23.76 21.03
CA MET A 140 29.65 23.81 21.43
C MET A 140 29.85 24.43 22.81
N LYS A 141 29.01 25.42 23.22
CA LYS A 141 29.03 25.96 24.60
C LYS A 141 28.89 24.87 25.66
N TYR A 142 28.22 23.77 25.32
CA TYR A 142 27.95 22.64 26.21
C TYR A 142 28.82 21.42 25.92
N SER A 143 29.81 21.51 25.03
CA SER A 143 30.66 20.38 24.60
C SER A 143 29.88 19.17 24.04
N MET A 144 28.70 19.39 23.45
CA MET A 144 27.80 18.34 22.97
C MET A 144 27.57 18.36 21.46
N TRP A 145 28.55 18.79 20.67
CA TRP A 145 28.42 18.83 19.21
C TRP A 145 28.17 17.43 18.63
N CYS A 146 27.10 17.29 17.83
CA CYS A 146 26.65 16.01 17.26
C CYS A 146 27.01 15.85 15.76
N GLY A 147 27.98 16.64 15.26
CA GLY A 147 28.40 16.61 13.85
C GLY A 147 27.53 17.45 12.91
N GLU A 148 27.99 17.65 11.66
CA GLU A 148 27.21 18.28 10.59
C GLU A 148 26.08 17.34 10.14
N ASN A 149 24.95 17.38 10.81
CA ASN A 149 23.79 16.61 10.38
C ASN A 149 22.58 17.51 10.33
N SER A 150 22.21 17.88 9.10
CA SER A 150 20.96 18.54 8.74
C SER A 150 19.73 17.83 9.31
N SER A 151 19.83 16.59 9.81
CA SER A 151 18.75 15.83 10.44
C SER A 151 18.31 16.36 11.81
N LEU A 152 19.13 17.18 12.50
CA LEU A 152 18.79 17.72 13.82
C LEU A 152 17.70 18.80 13.79
N PHE A 153 17.49 19.46 12.65
CA PHE A 153 16.54 20.54 12.55
C PHE A 153 15.82 20.59 11.19
N MET A 154 14.71 21.31 11.15
CA MET A 154 13.98 21.63 9.93
C MET A 154 13.57 23.10 9.97
N VAL A 155 13.72 23.78 8.83
CA VAL A 155 13.25 25.15 8.63
C VAL A 155 12.13 25.17 7.60
N THR A 156 11.08 25.93 7.90
CA THR A 156 10.03 26.27 6.95
C THR A 156 9.90 27.78 6.85
N LEU A 157 10.01 28.30 5.64
CA LEU A 157 9.82 29.72 5.35
C LEU A 157 8.40 29.96 4.84
N TYR A 158 7.73 30.97 5.41
CA TYR A 158 6.43 31.49 4.97
C TYR A 158 6.56 32.99 4.64
N PRO A 159 5.57 33.61 3.98
CA PRO A 159 5.67 35.01 3.57
C PRO A 159 5.94 36.02 4.70
N GLU A 160 5.45 35.76 5.91
CA GLU A 160 5.52 36.70 7.05
C GLU A 160 6.24 36.13 8.28
N TYR A 161 6.53 34.84 8.28
CA TYR A 161 7.15 34.15 9.40
C TYR A 161 7.95 32.93 8.93
N MET A 162 8.81 32.42 9.80
CA MET A 162 9.47 31.14 9.63
C MET A 162 9.26 30.26 10.85
N GLU A 163 9.26 28.96 10.62
CA GLU A 163 9.17 27.94 11.66
C GLU A 163 10.46 27.12 11.68
N ILE A 164 11.00 26.93 12.88
CA ILE A 164 12.19 26.11 13.11
C ILE A 164 11.80 25.00 14.07
N ALA A 165 12.05 23.74 13.68
CA ALA A 165 11.95 22.59 14.58
C ALA A 165 13.35 22.04 14.85
N ILE A 166 13.70 21.78 16.11
CA ILE A 166 15.01 21.26 16.53
C ILE A 166 14.81 20.04 17.43
N ALA A 167 15.53 18.95 17.16
CA ALA A 167 15.45 17.70 17.91
C ALA A 167 16.10 17.85 19.29
N ARG A 168 15.43 17.26 20.30
CA ARG A 168 15.92 17.16 21.69
C ARG A 168 16.62 15.85 21.98
N ASN A 169 16.36 14.82 21.20
CA ASN A 169 16.89 13.48 21.40
C ASN A 169 16.82 12.68 20.08
N LYS A 170 17.25 11.41 20.11
CA LYS A 170 17.24 10.52 18.94
C LYS A 170 15.84 10.27 18.35
N GLU A 171 14.79 10.25 19.18
CA GLU A 171 13.41 10.11 18.70
C GLU A 171 12.93 11.41 18.03
N GLY A 172 13.32 12.57 18.55
CA GLY A 172 13.12 13.87 17.92
C GLY A 172 13.70 13.96 16.51
N VAL A 173 14.88 13.37 16.28
CA VAL A 173 15.47 13.28 14.94
C VAL A 173 14.55 12.51 13.97
N LYS A 174 13.99 11.38 14.40
CA LYS A 174 13.03 10.62 13.57
C LYS A 174 11.76 11.42 13.28
N VAL A 175 11.26 12.17 14.26
CA VAL A 175 10.09 13.06 14.07
C VAL A 175 10.40 14.11 13.00
N ILE A 176 11.56 14.75 13.06
CA ILE A 176 11.99 15.75 12.07
C ILE A 176 12.16 15.13 10.67
N GLU A 177 12.76 13.94 10.56
CA GLU A 177 12.87 13.22 9.28
C GLU A 177 11.50 12.90 8.68
N ASN A 178 10.53 12.48 9.49
CA ASN A 178 9.16 12.23 9.03
C ASN A 178 8.46 13.51 8.57
N LEU A 179 8.66 14.63 9.26
CA LEU A 179 8.14 15.94 8.83
C LEU A 179 8.72 16.38 7.48
N LYS A 180 10.04 16.21 7.28
CA LYS A 180 10.70 16.50 6.00
C LYS A 180 10.12 15.65 4.86
N LYS A 181 9.97 14.34 5.09
CA LYS A 181 9.35 13.42 4.11
C LYS A 181 7.92 13.83 3.77
N LYS A 182 7.11 14.20 4.76
CA LYS A 182 5.71 14.65 4.54
C LYS A 182 5.66 15.92 3.68
N LYS A 183 6.56 16.87 3.92
CA LYS A 183 6.62 18.13 3.17
C LYS A 183 7.10 17.94 1.73
N GLU A 184 8.08 17.06 1.51
CA GLU A 184 8.55 16.71 0.17
C GLU A 184 7.43 16.06 -0.65
N ARG A 185 6.65 15.15 -0.03
CA ARG A 185 5.47 14.56 -0.67
C ARG A 185 4.44 15.60 -1.07
N ALA A 186 4.11 16.54 -0.16
CA ALA A 186 3.18 17.63 -0.45
C ALA A 186 3.68 18.52 -1.61
N LYS A 187 4.98 18.84 -1.68
CA LYS A 187 5.57 19.61 -2.79
C LYS A 187 5.44 18.88 -4.13
N ILE A 188 5.67 17.56 -4.12
CA ILE A 188 5.50 16.70 -5.29
C ILE A 188 4.02 16.65 -5.72
N GLU A 189 3.09 16.55 -4.78
CA GLU A 189 1.65 16.58 -5.04
C GLU A 189 1.20 17.91 -5.66
N ASP A 190 1.65 19.04 -5.13
CA ASP A 190 1.32 20.37 -5.66
C ASP A 190 1.90 20.57 -7.07
N GLN A 191 3.13 20.10 -7.32
CA GLN A 191 3.73 20.11 -8.66
C GLN A 191 2.96 19.23 -9.64
N ARG A 192 2.51 18.05 -9.21
CA ARG A 192 1.69 17.14 -10.03
C ARG A 192 0.33 17.74 -10.37
N LYS A 193 -0.33 18.40 -9.41
CA LYS A 193 -1.57 19.15 -9.65
C LYS A 193 -1.36 20.26 -10.69
N ALA A 194 -0.28 21.02 -10.58
CA ALA A 194 0.07 22.06 -11.55
C ALA A 194 0.35 21.51 -12.96
N GLN A 195 0.80 20.25 -13.07
CA GLN A 195 1.02 19.54 -14.33
C GLN A 195 -0.23 18.83 -14.88
N GLY A 196 -1.38 18.95 -14.21
CA GLY A 196 -2.62 18.26 -14.62
C GLY A 196 -2.57 16.74 -14.41
N ILE A 197 -1.70 16.26 -13.53
CA ILE A 197 -1.63 14.84 -13.16
C ILE A 197 -2.71 14.59 -12.09
N CYS A 198 -3.81 13.94 -12.49
CA CYS A 198 -4.86 13.52 -11.57
C CYS A 198 -4.34 12.37 -10.69
N THR A 199 -4.23 12.63 -9.40
CA THR A 199 -3.84 11.65 -8.38
C THR A 199 -5.02 11.44 -7.43
N LEU A 200 -5.84 10.43 -7.74
CA LEU A 200 -6.80 9.93 -6.77
C LEU A 200 -6.07 8.98 -5.83
N GLU A 201 -6.02 9.31 -4.55
CA GLU A 201 -5.40 8.47 -3.55
C GLU A 201 -6.40 7.47 -2.96
N GLU A 202 -5.96 6.25 -2.68
CA GLU A 202 -6.77 5.23 -1.99
C GLU A 202 -6.03 4.63 -0.80
N VAL A 203 -6.78 4.47 0.29
CA VAL A 203 -6.38 3.69 1.47
C VAL A 203 -7.39 2.59 1.69
N TRP A 204 -6.99 1.50 2.34
CA TRP A 204 -7.95 0.46 2.71
C TRP A 204 -8.99 1.05 3.67
N GLY A 205 -10.25 1.02 3.28
CA GLY A 205 -11.39 1.45 4.10
C GLY A 205 -12.40 0.32 4.23
N GLU A 206 -13.21 0.36 5.30
CA GLU A 206 -14.36 -0.53 5.40
C GLU A 206 -15.33 -0.24 4.24
N ASN A 207 -15.46 -1.18 3.30
CA ASN A 207 -16.52 -1.12 2.31
C ASN A 207 -17.77 -1.77 2.90
N LYS A 208 -18.78 -0.97 3.20
CA LYS A 208 -20.06 -1.47 3.73
C LYS A 208 -21.03 -1.93 2.62
N GLY A 209 -20.61 -1.86 1.36
CA GLY A 209 -21.42 -2.23 0.20
C GLY A 209 -21.05 -3.58 -0.38
N ASP A 210 -22.06 -4.28 -0.90
CA ASP A 210 -22.02 -5.53 -1.66
C ASP A 210 -21.74 -5.31 -3.17
N ARG A 211 -21.13 -4.18 -3.51
CA ARG A 211 -20.87 -3.75 -4.88
C ARG A 211 -19.40 -3.79 -5.22
N MET A 212 -19.09 -4.32 -6.40
CA MET A 212 -17.76 -4.28 -6.98
C MET A 212 -17.47 -2.87 -7.50
N THR A 213 -16.32 -2.31 -7.14
CA THR A 213 -15.85 -1.02 -7.68
C THR A 213 -14.69 -1.25 -8.63
N TRP A 214 -14.87 -0.87 -9.89
CA TRP A 214 -13.89 -1.08 -10.95
C TRP A 214 -12.89 0.07 -11.11
N GLY A 215 -13.20 1.23 -10.53
CA GLY A 215 -12.39 2.43 -10.59
C GLY A 215 -13.25 3.67 -10.38
N TYR A 216 -12.75 4.81 -10.82
CA TYR A 216 -13.47 6.08 -10.73
C TYR A 216 -13.64 6.69 -12.12
N ASP A 217 -14.72 7.43 -12.34
CA ASP A 217 -14.94 8.19 -13.56
C ASP A 217 -13.76 9.16 -13.78
N ALA A 218 -13.06 9.01 -14.91
CA ALA A 218 -11.87 9.79 -15.19
C ALA A 218 -12.19 11.27 -15.45
N LYS A 219 -13.34 11.60 -16.06
CA LYS A 219 -13.72 12.98 -16.34
C LYS A 219 -13.94 13.73 -15.03
N ILE A 220 -14.70 13.13 -14.11
CA ILE A 220 -14.97 13.67 -12.78
C ILE A 220 -13.67 13.78 -11.97
N ALA A 221 -12.82 12.75 -12.03
CA ALA A 221 -11.53 12.74 -11.35
C ALA A 221 -10.63 13.89 -11.82
N HIS A 222 -10.54 14.11 -13.14
CA HIS A 222 -9.73 15.20 -13.72
C HIS A 222 -10.31 16.56 -13.40
N GLN A 223 -11.62 16.76 -13.59
CA GLN A 223 -12.27 18.06 -13.47
C GLN A 223 -12.43 18.52 -12.02
N TYR A 224 -12.80 17.62 -11.12
CA TYR A 224 -13.20 17.96 -9.76
C TYR A 224 -12.30 17.37 -8.67
N GLN A 225 -11.30 16.54 -9.03
CA GLN A 225 -10.45 15.83 -8.07
C GLN A 225 -11.27 15.05 -7.03
N THR A 226 -12.43 14.52 -7.46
CA THR A 226 -13.32 13.75 -6.62
C THR A 226 -13.54 12.35 -7.18
N LYS A 227 -13.95 11.45 -6.30
CA LYS A 227 -14.17 10.04 -6.59
C LYS A 227 -15.65 9.82 -6.92
N SER A 228 -15.95 9.54 -8.18
CA SER A 228 -17.24 8.98 -8.59
C SER A 228 -17.03 7.53 -9.01
N SER A 229 -17.50 6.58 -8.21
CA SER A 229 -17.19 5.16 -8.39
C SER A 229 -17.94 4.55 -9.58
N ILE A 230 -17.21 3.84 -10.44
CA ILE A 230 -17.79 2.95 -11.45
C ILE A 230 -18.06 1.60 -10.78
N GLN A 231 -19.33 1.25 -10.56
CA GLN A 231 -19.73 0.10 -9.75
C GLN A 231 -20.73 -0.83 -10.43
N THR A 232 -20.61 -2.12 -10.10
CA THR A 232 -21.55 -3.19 -10.49
C THR A 232 -21.92 -4.03 -9.29
N GLU A 233 -23.04 -4.75 -9.38
CA GLU A 233 -23.31 -5.86 -8.45
C GLU A 233 -22.26 -6.95 -8.62
N ILE A 234 -21.91 -7.63 -7.53
CA ILE A 234 -20.84 -8.64 -7.49
C ILE A 234 -21.03 -9.78 -8.50
N ASP A 235 -22.27 -10.22 -8.73
CA ASP A 235 -22.60 -11.38 -9.57
C ASP A 235 -22.89 -11.01 -11.04
N THR A 236 -22.91 -9.72 -11.38
CA THR A 236 -23.27 -9.29 -12.74
C THR A 236 -22.10 -9.37 -13.72
N HIS A 237 -20.88 -9.07 -13.26
CA HIS A 237 -19.68 -8.92 -14.09
C HIS A 237 -18.51 -9.73 -13.50
N CYS A 238 -18.67 -11.05 -13.39
CA CYS A 238 -17.68 -11.92 -12.76
C CYS A 238 -16.44 -12.18 -13.63
N HIS A 239 -16.57 -12.10 -14.97
CA HIS A 239 -15.46 -12.24 -15.90
C HIS A 239 -14.91 -10.88 -16.32
N ALA A 240 -13.61 -10.68 -16.16
CA ALA A 240 -12.92 -9.45 -16.57
C ALA A 240 -11.71 -9.72 -17.47
N LEU A 241 -11.61 -8.97 -18.55
CA LEU A 241 -10.46 -8.93 -19.42
C LEU A 241 -9.72 -7.61 -19.20
N ILE A 242 -8.54 -7.68 -18.59
CA ILE A 242 -7.73 -6.51 -18.25
C ILE A 242 -6.57 -6.43 -19.24
N THR A 243 -6.50 -5.36 -20.03
CA THR A 243 -5.51 -5.22 -21.09
C THR A 243 -4.83 -3.84 -21.11
N GLY A 244 -3.69 -3.75 -21.79
CA GLY A 244 -2.90 -2.52 -21.90
C GLY A 244 -1.40 -2.77 -22.03
N SER A 245 -0.64 -1.82 -22.59
CA SER A 245 0.81 -1.96 -22.78
C SER A 245 1.59 -2.08 -21.47
N SER A 246 2.86 -2.49 -21.53
CA SER A 246 3.76 -2.41 -20.37
C SER A 246 3.81 -0.98 -19.81
N GLY A 247 3.85 -0.85 -18.49
CA GLY A 247 3.83 0.45 -17.81
C GLY A 247 2.46 1.14 -17.70
N SER A 248 1.39 0.62 -18.31
CA SER A 248 0.05 1.26 -18.25
C SER A 248 -0.62 1.24 -16.88
N GLY A 249 -0.09 0.45 -15.92
CA GLY A 249 -0.63 0.34 -14.56
C GLY A 249 -1.47 -0.91 -14.29
N LYS A 250 -1.46 -1.92 -15.18
CA LYS A 250 -2.23 -3.17 -15.01
C LYS A 250 -2.03 -3.86 -13.66
N SER A 251 -0.80 -4.11 -13.23
CA SER A 251 -0.55 -4.81 -11.96
C SER A 251 -1.12 -4.04 -10.75
N VAL A 252 -0.96 -2.70 -10.76
CA VAL A 252 -1.53 -1.82 -9.75
C VAL A 252 -3.06 -1.88 -9.79
N ALA A 253 -3.65 -1.87 -10.97
CA ALA A 253 -5.09 -2.00 -11.14
C ALA A 253 -5.61 -3.35 -10.62
N VAL A 254 -4.95 -4.46 -10.93
CA VAL A 254 -5.36 -5.79 -10.45
C VAL A 254 -5.28 -5.86 -8.92
N SER A 255 -4.20 -5.36 -8.31
CA SER A 255 -4.07 -5.31 -6.85
C SER A 255 -5.16 -4.45 -6.18
N TYR A 256 -5.48 -3.29 -6.77
CA TYR A 256 -6.61 -2.47 -6.33
C TYR A 256 -7.95 -3.20 -6.47
N LEU A 257 -8.23 -3.79 -7.64
CA LEU A 257 -9.48 -4.49 -7.92
C LEU A 257 -9.67 -5.71 -7.01
N LEU A 258 -8.61 -6.48 -6.76
CA LEU A 258 -8.63 -7.60 -5.82
C LEU A 258 -9.00 -7.14 -4.41
N GLY A 259 -8.41 -6.02 -3.95
CA GLY A 259 -8.77 -5.44 -2.66
C GLY A 259 -10.23 -4.99 -2.61
N ARG A 260 -10.72 -4.33 -3.66
CA ARG A 260 -12.14 -3.94 -3.75
C ARG A 260 -13.07 -5.16 -3.79
N ARG A 261 -12.65 -6.24 -4.44
CA ARG A 261 -13.41 -7.50 -4.47
C ARG A 261 -13.51 -8.12 -3.08
N LEU A 262 -12.41 -8.25 -2.37
CA LEU A 262 -12.38 -8.81 -1.01
C LEU A 262 -13.09 -7.93 0.01
N GLN A 263 -13.09 -6.61 -0.20
CA GLN A 263 -13.89 -5.69 0.59
C GLN A 263 -15.39 -5.87 0.37
N ALA A 264 -15.82 -6.13 -0.87
CA ALA A 264 -17.23 -6.26 -1.22
C ALA A 264 -17.78 -7.67 -0.88
N ASP A 265 -16.96 -8.71 -1.03
CA ASP A 265 -17.26 -10.08 -0.61
C ASP A 265 -16.01 -10.77 -0.02
N PRO A 266 -15.81 -10.67 1.30
CA PRO A 266 -14.70 -11.31 2.01
C PRO A 266 -14.66 -12.84 1.88
N LYS A 267 -15.76 -13.47 1.47
CA LYS A 267 -15.87 -14.92 1.33
C LYS A 267 -15.50 -15.43 -0.06
N THR A 268 -15.16 -14.56 -0.99
CA THR A 268 -14.71 -15.00 -2.32
C THR A 268 -13.39 -15.76 -2.20
N HIS A 269 -13.36 -17.00 -2.69
CA HIS A 269 -12.15 -17.80 -2.82
C HIS A 269 -11.38 -17.34 -4.06
N ILE A 270 -10.14 -16.87 -3.88
CA ILE A 270 -9.35 -16.31 -4.97
C ILE A 270 -8.20 -17.24 -5.32
N PHE A 271 -8.10 -17.63 -6.59
CA PHE A 271 -6.99 -18.35 -7.18
C PHE A 271 -6.15 -17.34 -7.97
N ILE A 272 -4.85 -17.27 -7.70
CA ILE A 272 -3.95 -16.29 -8.32
C ILE A 272 -2.83 -17.03 -9.02
N CYS A 273 -2.79 -16.91 -10.35
CA CYS A 273 -1.73 -17.42 -11.20
C CYS A 273 -0.85 -16.26 -11.67
N ASP A 274 0.30 -16.06 -11.00
CA ASP A 274 1.31 -15.08 -11.39
C ASP A 274 2.42 -15.77 -12.18
N TYR A 275 2.26 -15.86 -13.50
CA TYR A 275 3.23 -16.54 -14.35
C TYR A 275 4.61 -15.85 -14.33
N LYS A 276 4.65 -14.52 -14.16
CA LYS A 276 5.90 -13.75 -14.10
C LYS A 276 6.66 -13.94 -12.79
N ASN A 277 5.99 -14.42 -11.74
CA ASN A 277 6.50 -14.37 -10.37
C ASN A 277 6.93 -12.93 -10.00
N SER A 278 6.02 -12.00 -10.26
CA SER A 278 6.22 -10.57 -10.09
C SER A 278 6.39 -10.18 -8.61
N GLU A 279 7.05 -9.05 -8.37
CA GLU A 279 7.10 -8.45 -7.03
C GLU A 279 5.73 -7.94 -6.56
N ASP A 280 4.80 -7.72 -7.49
CA ASP A 280 3.48 -7.16 -7.22
C ASP A 280 2.62 -8.09 -6.36
N PHE A 281 2.70 -9.41 -6.59
CA PHE A 281 1.93 -10.46 -5.91
C PHE A 281 2.72 -11.28 -4.89
N ARG A 282 4.03 -11.05 -4.74
CA ARG A 282 4.92 -11.83 -3.85
C ARG A 282 4.51 -11.83 -2.37
N PHE A 283 3.68 -10.86 -1.94
CA PHE A 283 3.11 -10.83 -0.59
C PHE A 283 2.15 -11.99 -0.30
N LEU A 284 1.68 -12.69 -1.34
CA LEU A 284 0.82 -13.88 -1.25
C LEU A 284 1.61 -15.18 -1.07
N ASN A 285 2.94 -15.11 -0.93
CA ASN A 285 3.74 -16.29 -0.63
C ASN A 285 3.26 -16.98 0.65
N GLY A 286 2.84 -18.24 0.53
CA GLY A 286 2.29 -19.01 1.64
C GLY A 286 0.77 -19.17 1.58
N TYR A 287 0.06 -18.35 0.78
CA TYR A 287 -1.35 -18.57 0.49
C TYR A 287 -1.52 -19.78 -0.44
N GLU A 288 -2.44 -20.70 -0.10
CA GLU A 288 -2.51 -22.01 -0.76
C GLU A 288 -2.83 -21.92 -2.26
N ASN A 289 -3.68 -20.96 -2.64
CA ASN A 289 -4.17 -20.78 -4.01
C ASN A 289 -3.34 -19.73 -4.78
N TYR A 290 -2.06 -19.54 -4.40
CA TYR A 290 -1.10 -18.71 -5.12
C TYR A 290 -0.09 -19.55 -5.89
N TYR A 291 -0.17 -19.47 -7.22
CA TYR A 291 0.61 -20.25 -8.17
C TYR A 291 1.54 -19.35 -8.98
N THR A 292 2.77 -19.82 -9.22
CA THR A 292 3.80 -19.06 -9.92
C THR A 292 4.51 -19.90 -10.98
N GLY A 293 4.92 -19.25 -12.08
CA GLY A 293 5.64 -19.91 -13.17
C GLY A 293 4.87 -21.11 -13.75
N GLU A 294 5.54 -22.24 -13.96
CA GLU A 294 4.94 -23.45 -14.55
C GLU A 294 3.79 -24.03 -13.69
N ARG A 295 3.75 -23.76 -12.36
CA ARG A 295 2.65 -24.19 -11.46
C ARG A 295 1.33 -23.49 -11.74
N CYS A 296 1.31 -22.45 -12.58
CA CYS A 296 0.06 -21.81 -13.01
C CYS A 296 -0.85 -22.79 -13.76
N TYR A 297 -0.29 -23.85 -14.37
CA TYR A 297 -1.09 -24.94 -14.93
C TYR A 297 -1.93 -25.62 -13.85
N ASP A 298 -1.30 -26.01 -12.74
CA ASP A 298 -1.97 -26.67 -11.62
C ASP A 298 -3.03 -25.74 -11.01
N GLY A 299 -2.77 -24.44 -10.93
CA GLY A 299 -3.72 -23.45 -10.43
C GLY A 299 -5.00 -23.33 -11.28
N ILE A 300 -4.86 -23.27 -12.61
CA ILE A 300 -6.03 -23.28 -13.51
C ILE A 300 -6.79 -24.59 -13.37
N MET A 301 -6.09 -25.72 -13.38
CA MET A 301 -6.75 -27.02 -13.36
C MET A 301 -7.43 -27.30 -12.01
N ALA A 302 -6.86 -26.84 -10.89
CA ALA A 302 -7.50 -26.90 -9.58
C ALA A 302 -8.79 -26.05 -9.54
N PHE A 303 -8.74 -24.83 -10.08
CA PHE A 303 -9.93 -23.98 -10.19
C PHE A 303 -11.02 -24.60 -11.06
N TYR A 304 -10.62 -25.20 -12.19
CA TYR A 304 -11.51 -25.89 -13.12
C TYR A 304 -12.12 -27.16 -12.53
N GLN A 305 -11.34 -27.92 -11.76
CA GLN A 305 -11.83 -29.09 -11.03
C GLN A 305 -12.91 -28.68 -10.03
N ARG A 306 -12.68 -27.61 -9.26
CA ARG A 306 -13.67 -27.06 -8.31
C ARG A 306 -14.95 -26.61 -9.02
N PHE A 307 -14.82 -25.96 -10.17
CA PHE A 307 -15.95 -25.58 -11.02
C PHE A 307 -16.77 -26.80 -11.47
N HIS A 308 -16.10 -27.89 -11.88
CA HIS A 308 -16.78 -29.12 -12.27
C HIS A 308 -17.52 -29.79 -11.12
N GLU A 309 -16.92 -29.87 -9.93
CA GLU A 309 -17.56 -30.43 -8.72
C GLU A 309 -18.85 -29.67 -8.35
N THR A 310 -18.81 -28.33 -8.42
CA THR A 310 -19.99 -27.49 -8.18
C THR A 310 -21.07 -27.71 -9.23
N ARG A 311 -20.68 -27.95 -10.49
CA ARG A 311 -21.62 -28.25 -11.56
C ARG A 311 -22.27 -29.63 -11.39
N GLU A 312 -21.50 -30.66 -11.03
CA GLU A 312 -22.00 -32.02 -10.80
C GLU A 312 -22.93 -32.10 -9.59
N SER A 313 -22.66 -31.33 -8.54
CA SER A 313 -23.53 -31.22 -7.37
C SER A 313 -24.79 -30.36 -7.59
N GLY A 314 -24.97 -29.80 -8.80
CA GLY A 314 -26.14 -29.01 -9.17
C GLY A 314 -26.14 -27.57 -8.64
N GLY A 315 -24.98 -27.00 -8.30
CA GLY A 315 -24.86 -25.61 -7.85
C GLY A 315 -25.43 -25.37 -6.45
N ALA A 316 -25.46 -26.40 -5.60
CA ALA A 316 -25.88 -26.26 -4.20
C ALA A 316 -24.93 -25.36 -3.39
N GLU A 317 -23.68 -25.26 -3.83
CA GLU A 317 -22.66 -24.42 -3.22
C GLU A 317 -22.94 -22.93 -3.50
N LYS A 318 -22.98 -22.12 -2.43
CA LYS A 318 -23.22 -20.66 -2.51
C LYS A 318 -21.93 -19.84 -2.43
N GLU A 319 -20.79 -20.51 -2.52
CA GLU A 319 -19.47 -19.89 -2.45
C GLU A 319 -19.13 -19.24 -3.79
N ARG A 320 -18.29 -18.20 -3.72
CA ARG A 320 -17.84 -17.48 -4.92
C ARG A 320 -16.38 -17.77 -5.16
N TYR A 321 -16.05 -18.03 -6.41
CA TYR A 321 -14.70 -18.40 -6.83
C TYR A 321 -14.22 -17.42 -7.89
N LEU A 322 -12.99 -16.94 -7.76
CA LEU A 322 -12.37 -16.02 -8.71
C LEU A 322 -10.96 -16.49 -9.07
N LEU A 323 -10.73 -16.77 -10.35
CA LEU A 323 -9.39 -16.98 -10.90
C LEU A 323 -8.85 -15.66 -11.44
N VAL A 324 -7.66 -15.25 -11.01
CA VAL A 324 -6.90 -14.15 -11.60
C VAL A 324 -5.64 -14.70 -12.22
N PHE A 325 -5.46 -14.45 -13.51
CA PHE A 325 -4.27 -14.89 -14.24
C PHE A 325 -3.48 -13.69 -14.76
N ASP A 326 -2.30 -13.45 -14.18
CA ASP A 326 -1.36 -12.45 -14.69
C ASP A 326 -0.45 -13.02 -15.78
N GLU A 327 -0.35 -12.29 -16.90
CA GLU A 327 0.39 -12.66 -18.09
C GLU A 327 0.00 -14.02 -18.73
N TYR A 328 -1.31 -14.23 -18.89
CA TYR A 328 -1.87 -15.42 -19.55
C TYR A 328 -1.30 -15.74 -20.95
N PRO A 329 -1.06 -14.76 -21.85
CA PRO A 329 -0.52 -15.05 -23.18
C PRO A 329 0.88 -15.68 -23.16
N ALA A 330 1.76 -15.22 -22.27
CA ALA A 330 3.11 -15.74 -22.18
C ALA A 330 3.11 -17.19 -21.67
N PHE A 331 2.22 -17.51 -20.73
CA PHE A 331 2.01 -18.87 -20.24
C PHE A 331 1.49 -19.80 -21.35
N LEU A 332 0.45 -19.40 -22.09
CA LEU A 332 -0.08 -20.21 -23.18
C LEU A 332 0.97 -20.47 -24.27
N ASN A 333 1.73 -19.45 -24.67
CA ASN A 333 2.80 -19.61 -25.65
C ASN A 333 3.85 -20.63 -25.17
N ARG A 334 4.20 -20.58 -23.88
CA ARG A 334 5.12 -21.53 -23.26
C ARG A 334 4.57 -22.96 -23.30
N LEU A 335 3.31 -23.16 -22.92
CA LEU A 335 2.66 -24.46 -22.99
C LEU A 335 2.60 -25.00 -24.41
N GLN A 336 2.24 -24.18 -25.41
CA GLN A 336 2.22 -24.61 -26.81
C GLN A 336 3.59 -25.05 -27.32
N MET A 337 4.67 -24.43 -26.85
CA MET A 337 6.03 -24.89 -27.15
C MET A 337 6.33 -26.23 -26.50
N LEU A 338 5.94 -26.43 -25.23
CA LEU A 338 6.12 -27.69 -24.51
C LEU A 338 5.27 -28.83 -25.10
N ASP A 339 4.03 -28.56 -25.47
CA ASP A 339 3.12 -29.53 -26.09
C ASP A 339 3.73 -30.10 -27.38
N LYS A 340 4.39 -29.25 -28.20
CA LYS A 340 5.11 -29.69 -29.40
C LYS A 340 6.34 -30.55 -29.07
N GLN A 341 7.05 -30.25 -27.99
CA GLN A 341 8.25 -30.98 -27.57
C GLN A 341 7.92 -32.33 -26.92
N ASN A 342 6.90 -32.36 -26.07
CA ASN A 342 6.55 -33.48 -25.21
C ASN A 342 5.36 -34.30 -25.74
N LYS A 343 4.74 -33.88 -26.85
CA LYS A 343 3.51 -34.47 -27.42
C LYS A 343 2.33 -34.47 -26.42
N GLU A 344 2.25 -33.43 -25.60
CA GLU A 344 1.15 -33.18 -24.66
C GLU A 344 0.14 -32.19 -25.28
N LYS A 345 -0.94 -31.88 -24.55
CA LYS A 345 -2.01 -30.97 -25.01
C LYS A 345 -2.41 -29.94 -23.94
N ARG A 346 -1.49 -29.59 -23.04
CA ARG A 346 -1.78 -28.73 -21.89
C ARG A 346 -2.32 -27.36 -22.27
N ALA A 347 -1.83 -26.77 -23.36
CA ALA A 347 -2.33 -25.48 -23.84
C ALA A 347 -3.80 -25.57 -24.26
N ALA A 348 -4.17 -26.65 -24.95
CA ALA A 348 -5.56 -26.88 -25.36
C ALA A 348 -6.46 -27.16 -24.14
N ASP A 349 -5.98 -27.94 -23.17
CA ASP A 349 -6.71 -28.23 -21.93
C ASP A 349 -7.02 -26.94 -21.16
N VAL A 350 -6.02 -26.06 -21.00
CA VAL A 350 -6.17 -24.74 -20.38
C VAL A 350 -7.17 -23.87 -21.15
N MET A 351 -7.03 -23.76 -22.47
CA MET A 351 -7.94 -22.94 -23.28
C MET A 351 -9.39 -23.44 -23.21
N ASN A 352 -9.59 -24.76 -23.20
CA ASN A 352 -10.91 -25.37 -23.08
C ASN A 352 -11.51 -25.13 -21.70
N ALA A 353 -10.72 -25.33 -20.63
CA ALA A 353 -11.16 -25.08 -19.25
C ALA A 353 -11.59 -23.61 -19.05
N VAL A 354 -10.75 -22.66 -19.48
CA VAL A 354 -11.07 -21.22 -19.42
C VAL A 354 -12.34 -20.92 -20.24
N SER A 355 -12.47 -21.50 -21.43
CA SER A 355 -13.64 -21.24 -22.30
C SER A 355 -14.94 -21.76 -21.69
N GLU A 356 -14.94 -22.95 -21.11
CA GLU A 356 -16.11 -23.54 -20.47
C GLU A 356 -16.56 -22.72 -19.25
N ILE A 357 -15.60 -22.30 -18.41
CA ILE A 357 -15.90 -21.43 -17.27
C ILE A 357 -16.41 -20.06 -17.74
N LEU A 358 -15.83 -19.46 -18.78
CA LEU A 358 -16.35 -18.19 -19.32
C LEU A 358 -17.80 -18.32 -19.81
N MET A 359 -18.18 -19.48 -20.36
CA MET A 359 -19.52 -19.71 -20.88
C MET A 359 -20.55 -20.02 -19.78
N LEU A 360 -20.16 -20.74 -18.73
CA LEU A 360 -21.10 -21.31 -17.74
C LEU A 360 -20.88 -20.81 -16.30
N GLY A 361 -19.72 -20.22 -16.02
CA GLY A 361 -19.26 -19.87 -14.68
C GLY A 361 -20.11 -18.81 -13.99
N ARG A 362 -20.65 -17.84 -14.73
CA ARG A 362 -21.52 -16.79 -14.17
C ARG A 362 -22.68 -17.34 -13.35
N GLY A 363 -23.36 -18.37 -13.85
CA GLY A 363 -24.51 -18.97 -13.17
C GLY A 363 -24.15 -19.77 -11.92
N LEU A 364 -22.87 -20.11 -11.76
CA LEU A 364 -22.32 -20.90 -10.65
C LEU A 364 -21.42 -20.08 -9.73
N HIS A 365 -21.39 -18.74 -9.89
CA HIS A 365 -20.53 -17.82 -9.14
C HIS A 365 -19.01 -18.03 -9.33
N TYR A 366 -18.59 -18.48 -10.51
CA TYR A 366 -17.19 -18.56 -10.93
C TYR A 366 -16.85 -17.38 -11.85
N GLY A 367 -15.86 -16.59 -11.43
CA GLY A 367 -15.28 -15.49 -12.19
C GLY A 367 -13.88 -15.79 -12.70
N ILE A 368 -13.51 -15.18 -13.81
CA ILE A 368 -12.15 -15.25 -14.38
C ILE A 368 -11.70 -13.85 -14.75
N TRP A 369 -10.56 -13.42 -14.22
CA TRP A 369 -9.87 -12.21 -14.61
C TRP A 369 -8.59 -12.56 -15.36
N ILE A 370 -8.52 -12.22 -16.64
CA ILE A 370 -7.34 -12.46 -17.47
C ILE A 370 -6.62 -11.14 -17.72
N VAL A 371 -5.34 -11.07 -17.35
CA VAL A 371 -4.49 -9.91 -17.57
C VAL A 371 -3.60 -10.17 -18.79
N THR A 372 -3.67 -9.27 -19.78
CA THR A 372 -2.90 -9.37 -21.02
C THR A 372 -2.27 -8.03 -21.39
N GLN A 373 -1.25 -8.05 -22.24
CA GLN A 373 -0.82 -6.83 -22.93
C GLN A 373 -1.67 -6.53 -24.16
N ARG A 374 -2.16 -7.60 -24.79
CA ARG A 374 -3.02 -7.60 -25.97
C ARG A 374 -3.97 -8.79 -25.87
N ALA A 375 -5.26 -8.54 -26.01
CA ALA A 375 -6.31 -9.54 -25.87
C ALA A 375 -6.77 -10.10 -27.23
N ASP A 376 -5.86 -10.81 -27.89
CA ASP A 376 -6.15 -11.47 -29.16
C ASP A 376 -7.17 -12.61 -29.00
N ALA A 377 -8.04 -12.80 -30.00
CA ALA A 377 -9.02 -13.88 -29.99
C ALA A 377 -8.38 -15.27 -29.93
N ALA A 378 -7.16 -15.44 -30.49
CA ALA A 378 -6.42 -16.70 -30.48
C ALA A 378 -6.01 -17.20 -29.08
N LEU A 379 -6.13 -16.35 -28.05
CA LEU A 379 -5.90 -16.74 -26.66
C LEU A 379 -7.08 -17.55 -26.08
N PHE A 380 -8.23 -17.53 -26.75
CA PHE A 380 -9.49 -18.07 -26.23
C PHE A 380 -10.10 -19.02 -27.25
N ALA A 381 -10.53 -20.21 -26.82
CA ALA A 381 -11.15 -21.18 -27.71
C ALA A 381 -12.64 -20.86 -27.94
N ASN A 382 -13.19 -21.31 -29.07
CA ASN A 382 -14.63 -21.28 -29.35
C ASN A 382 -15.29 -19.90 -29.26
N GLY A 383 -14.54 -18.81 -29.50
CA GLY A 383 -15.07 -17.44 -29.36
C GLY A 383 -15.36 -17.04 -27.92
N SER A 384 -14.86 -17.77 -26.91
CA SER A 384 -15.19 -17.54 -25.50
C SER A 384 -14.75 -16.19 -24.95
N ARG A 385 -13.88 -15.47 -25.68
CA ARG A 385 -13.51 -14.08 -25.38
C ARG A 385 -14.73 -13.16 -25.29
N ASP A 386 -15.78 -13.40 -26.07
CA ASP A 386 -16.93 -12.51 -26.09
C ASP A 386 -17.80 -12.65 -24.82
N ASN A 387 -17.53 -13.65 -23.97
CA ASN A 387 -18.20 -13.83 -22.68
C ASN A 387 -17.57 -13.01 -21.53
N PHE A 388 -16.53 -12.21 -21.78
CA PHE A 388 -16.04 -11.26 -20.78
C PHE A 388 -17.04 -10.10 -20.63
N MET A 389 -17.74 -10.04 -19.50
CA MET A 389 -18.68 -8.95 -19.23
C MET A 389 -18.00 -7.62 -18.90
N CYS A 390 -16.76 -7.67 -18.40
CA CYS A 390 -15.97 -6.47 -18.11
C CYS A 390 -14.72 -6.45 -18.99
N ILE A 391 -14.54 -5.41 -19.81
CA ILE A 391 -13.31 -5.15 -20.54
C ILE A 391 -12.68 -3.87 -20.00
N LEU A 392 -11.57 -4.01 -19.27
CA LEU A 392 -10.81 -2.89 -18.74
C LEU A 392 -9.53 -2.71 -19.55
N ALA A 393 -9.43 -1.61 -20.30
CA ALA A 393 -8.34 -1.36 -21.23
C ALA A 393 -7.57 -0.10 -20.81
N LEU A 394 -6.40 -0.30 -20.21
CA LEU A 394 -5.56 0.76 -19.62
C LEU A 394 -4.48 1.26 -20.60
N GLY A 395 -4.28 2.57 -20.59
CA GLY A 395 -3.32 3.26 -21.43
C GLY A 395 -3.78 3.37 -22.89
N ARG A 396 -2.82 3.60 -23.79
CA ARG A 396 -3.12 3.76 -25.22
C ARG A 396 -3.37 2.41 -25.89
N LEU A 397 -4.55 2.26 -26.47
CA LEU A 397 -4.91 1.11 -27.30
C LEU A 397 -4.49 1.32 -28.76
N SER A 398 -4.03 0.25 -29.41
CA SER A 398 -3.83 0.25 -30.87
C SER A 398 -5.18 0.30 -31.59
N LYS A 399 -5.21 0.79 -32.83
CA LYS A 399 -6.45 0.80 -33.64
C LYS A 399 -7.06 -0.60 -33.76
N GLU A 400 -6.20 -1.61 -33.90
CA GLU A 400 -6.60 -3.02 -33.97
C GLU A 400 -7.26 -3.51 -32.67
N GLN A 401 -6.64 -3.26 -31.51
CA GLN A 401 -7.24 -3.62 -30.21
C GLN A 401 -8.57 -2.89 -29.98
N LYS A 402 -8.66 -1.61 -30.35
CA LYS A 402 -9.90 -0.84 -30.27
C LYS A 402 -11.03 -1.53 -31.06
N ASN A 403 -10.78 -1.82 -32.34
CA ASN A 403 -11.76 -2.48 -33.21
C ASN A 403 -12.12 -3.89 -32.71
N MET A 404 -11.17 -4.62 -32.11
CA MET A 404 -11.39 -5.99 -31.63
C MET A 404 -12.21 -6.07 -30.34
N LEU A 405 -12.09 -5.09 -29.44
CA LEU A 405 -12.64 -5.14 -28.08
C LEU A 405 -13.82 -4.18 -27.87
N PHE A 406 -13.89 -3.10 -28.64
CA PHE A 406 -14.88 -2.04 -28.51
C PHE A 406 -15.55 -1.80 -29.88
N SER A 407 -15.85 -2.89 -30.59
CA SER A 407 -16.47 -2.82 -31.91
C SER A 407 -17.84 -2.16 -31.81
N GLY A 408 -18.06 -1.10 -32.59
CA GLY A 408 -19.30 -0.32 -32.57
C GLY A 408 -19.37 0.78 -31.52
N GLU A 409 -18.35 0.91 -30.67
CA GLU A 409 -18.28 1.96 -29.64
C GLU A 409 -17.38 3.12 -30.09
N GLU A 410 -17.82 4.36 -29.81
CA GLU A 410 -17.00 5.54 -30.04
C GLU A 410 -16.07 5.79 -28.84
N LEU A 411 -14.78 5.44 -29.00
CA LEU A 411 -13.79 5.65 -27.95
C LEU A 411 -13.23 7.09 -27.99
N PRO A 412 -13.05 7.74 -26.84
CA PRO A 412 -12.41 9.05 -26.77
C PRO A 412 -11.00 9.06 -27.39
N GLU A 413 -10.71 10.08 -28.22
CA GLU A 413 -9.36 10.34 -28.71
C GLU A 413 -8.53 11.09 -27.64
N ARG A 414 -8.14 10.36 -26.59
CA ARG A 414 -7.35 10.91 -25.48
C ARG A 414 -6.08 10.08 -25.24
N SER A 415 -5.02 10.77 -24.83
CA SER A 415 -3.82 10.14 -24.26
C SER A 415 -4.05 9.88 -22.77
N TYR A 416 -4.22 8.61 -22.42
CA TYR A 416 -4.37 8.18 -21.02
C TYR A 416 -3.02 8.18 -20.29
N GLN A 417 -3.02 8.70 -19.07
CA GLN A 417 -1.89 8.56 -18.16
C GLN A 417 -1.84 7.13 -17.58
N GLN A 418 -0.80 6.81 -16.81
CA GLN A 418 -0.74 5.56 -16.08
C GLN A 418 -1.97 5.41 -15.15
N GLY A 419 -2.58 4.22 -15.16
CA GLY A 419 -3.81 3.92 -14.42
C GLY A 419 -5.08 4.52 -15.02
N GLU A 420 -5.02 5.13 -16.20
CA GLU A 420 -6.20 5.61 -16.91
C GLU A 420 -6.50 4.74 -18.13
N GLY A 421 -7.75 4.71 -18.54
CA GLY A 421 -8.17 3.98 -19.72
C GLY A 421 -9.67 4.04 -19.93
N VAL A 422 -10.19 3.00 -20.58
CA VAL A 422 -11.62 2.81 -20.79
C VAL A 422 -12.08 1.50 -20.17
N ILE A 423 -13.32 1.47 -19.73
CA ILE A 423 -13.99 0.28 -19.25
C ILE A 423 -15.30 0.10 -20.01
N LEU A 424 -15.53 -1.10 -20.51
CA LEU A 424 -16.83 -1.55 -21.01
C LEU A 424 -17.39 -2.56 -20.02
N LEU A 425 -18.59 -2.28 -19.53
CA LEU A 425 -19.37 -3.17 -18.68
C LEU A 425 -20.60 -3.58 -19.49
N ASP A 426 -20.85 -4.88 -19.60
CA ASP A 426 -21.98 -5.41 -20.35
C ASP A 426 -23.31 -4.73 -19.96
N GLY A 427 -24.07 -4.32 -20.97
CA GLY A 427 -25.29 -3.52 -20.80
C GLY A 427 -25.08 -2.04 -20.45
N ARG A 428 -23.86 -1.50 -20.57
CA ARG A 428 -23.54 -0.07 -20.39
C ARG A 428 -22.70 0.47 -21.55
N GLU A 429 -22.76 1.79 -21.73
CA GLU A 429 -21.86 2.51 -22.63
C GLU A 429 -20.42 2.48 -22.11
N VAL A 430 -19.44 2.69 -22.99
CA VAL A 430 -18.04 2.78 -22.59
C VAL A 430 -17.79 3.99 -21.69
N GLU A 431 -17.17 3.75 -20.53
CA GLU A 431 -16.81 4.78 -19.57
C GLU A 431 -15.28 5.01 -19.55
N GLU A 432 -14.84 6.26 -19.36
CA GLU A 432 -13.43 6.54 -19.08
C GLU A 432 -13.15 6.29 -17.59
N VAL A 433 -12.13 5.49 -17.29
CA VAL A 433 -11.82 5.03 -15.93
C VAL A 433 -10.45 5.52 -15.47
N LYS A 434 -10.37 5.92 -14.20
CA LYS A 434 -9.16 6.20 -13.44
C LYS A 434 -9.05 5.20 -12.29
N ILE A 435 -7.97 4.44 -12.30
CA ILE A 435 -7.52 3.62 -11.18
C ILE A 435 -6.80 4.54 -10.19
N PRO A 436 -7.17 4.54 -8.90
CA PRO A 436 -6.51 5.37 -7.91
C PRO A 436 -5.11 4.83 -7.59
N TRP A 437 -4.26 5.71 -7.08
CA TRP A 437 -3.00 5.36 -6.46
C TRP A 437 -3.24 4.89 -5.03
N VAL A 438 -2.94 3.63 -4.75
CA VAL A 438 -2.97 3.10 -3.37
C VAL A 438 -1.79 3.67 -2.59
N THR A 439 -2.06 4.56 -1.63
CA THR A 439 -1.01 5.27 -0.86
C THR A 439 -0.39 4.39 0.22
N ASP A 440 -1.18 3.49 0.82
CA ASP A 440 -0.75 2.53 1.82
C ASP A 440 -0.75 1.11 1.23
N VAL A 441 0.20 0.85 0.32
CA VAL A 441 0.39 -0.48 -0.30
C VAL A 441 0.63 -1.58 0.75
N PRO A 442 1.46 -1.40 1.80
CA PRO A 442 1.63 -2.40 2.85
C PRO A 442 0.33 -2.73 3.58
N GLY A 443 -0.46 -1.71 3.97
CA GLY A 443 -1.76 -1.92 4.59
C GLY A 443 -2.74 -2.64 3.67
N TRP A 444 -2.83 -2.21 2.41
CA TRP A 444 -3.68 -2.84 1.39
C TRP A 444 -3.38 -4.34 1.23
N ARG A 445 -2.10 -4.68 1.08
CA ARG A 445 -1.63 -6.07 0.97
C ARG A 445 -1.93 -6.88 2.21
N LYS A 446 -1.66 -6.33 3.40
CA LYS A 446 -1.93 -6.99 4.68
C LYS A 446 -3.42 -7.30 4.81
N HIS A 447 -4.31 -6.34 4.56
CA HIS A 447 -5.74 -6.57 4.68
C HIS A 447 -6.27 -7.60 3.68
N MET A 448 -5.75 -7.62 2.45
CA MET A 448 -6.09 -8.69 1.50
C MET A 448 -5.68 -10.07 2.05
N LEU A 449 -4.45 -10.20 2.55
CA LEU A 449 -3.97 -11.47 3.11
C LEU A 449 -4.78 -11.90 4.35
N ASP A 450 -5.00 -11.00 5.30
CA ASP A 450 -5.81 -11.25 6.50
C ASP A 450 -7.23 -11.73 6.12
N THR A 451 -7.82 -11.18 5.04
CA THR A 451 -9.14 -11.58 4.55
C THR A 451 -9.12 -12.97 3.93
N LEU A 452 -8.10 -13.27 3.11
CA LEU A 452 -7.92 -14.58 2.47
C LEU A 452 -7.63 -15.70 3.48
N GLU A 453 -6.90 -15.41 4.57
CA GLU A 453 -6.62 -16.38 5.63
C GLU A 453 -7.87 -16.67 6.48
N GLN A 454 -8.67 -15.65 6.78
CA GLN A 454 -9.92 -15.84 7.53
C GLN A 454 -10.96 -16.67 6.77
N SER A 455 -11.03 -16.55 5.45
CA SER A 455 -11.93 -17.37 4.63
C SER A 455 -11.48 -18.84 4.60
N ALA A 456 -10.17 -19.11 4.65
CA ALA A 456 -9.63 -20.46 4.75
C ALA A 456 -9.91 -21.13 6.11
N ASP A 457 -9.70 -20.40 7.22
CA ASP A 457 -9.90 -20.92 8.59
C ASP A 457 -11.38 -21.22 8.93
N GLY A 458 -12.32 -20.52 8.29
CA GLY A 458 -13.76 -20.76 8.47
C GLY A 458 -14.22 -22.15 8.01
N ASN A 459 -13.50 -22.77 7.07
CA ASN A 459 -13.83 -24.08 6.49
C ASN A 459 -13.32 -25.25 7.35
N VAL A 460 -12.16 -25.12 7.99
CA VAL A 460 -11.62 -26.15 8.90
C VAL A 460 -12.55 -26.41 10.09
N ARG A 461 -13.36 -25.43 10.49
CA ARG A 461 -14.35 -25.57 11.58
C ARG A 461 -15.69 -26.18 11.15
N ARG A 462 -15.96 -26.31 9.85
CA ARG A 462 -17.23 -26.86 9.33
C ARG A 462 -17.14 -28.32 8.90
N GLU A 463 -15.93 -28.83 8.72
CA GLU A 463 -15.67 -30.25 8.39
C GLU A 463 -15.35 -31.13 9.62
N GLY A 464 -15.59 -30.62 10.84
CA GLY A 464 -15.32 -31.32 12.11
C GLY A 464 -16.55 -31.93 12.77
#